data_AF-A0A9K3D4B1-F1
#
_entry.id   AF-A0A9K3D4B1-F1
#
_cell.length_a   1.000
_cell.length_b   1.000
_cell.length_c   1.000
_cell.angle_alpha   90.00
_cell.angle_beta   90.00
_cell.angle_gamma   90.00
#
_symmetry.space_group_name_H-M   'P 1'
#
loop_
_entity.id
_entity.type
_entity.pdbx_description
1 polymer ?
#
loop_
_entity_poly.entity_id
_entity_poly.type
_entity_poly.pdbx_seq_one_letter_code
_entity_poly.pdbx_strand_id
1 'polypeptide(L)'
;MAHTSVTDGAAPSRPASAQDFHNIKVLGTGAFGSVYLAERIHDGVKVAIKRIDMLNAVRNLPREEKTMFMERLDAEIGLLKDLALAPHKNIVLYHDSFLDDATSELCVVMEYVKVFTYPLICI
;
A
#
# COMPACT_ATOMS: atom_id res chain seq x y z
N MET A 1 35.79 9.37 -20.08
CA MET A 1 35.56 9.38 -18.62
C MET A 1 34.06 9.45 -18.41
N ALA A 2 33.49 8.46 -17.72
CA ALA A 2 32.06 8.28 -17.58
C ALA A 2 31.43 9.40 -16.74
N HIS A 3 30.41 10.06 -17.29
CA HIS A 3 29.52 10.91 -16.51
C HIS A 3 28.43 10.02 -15.91
N THR A 4 28.53 9.75 -14.62
CA THR A 4 27.48 9.12 -13.84
C THR A 4 26.40 10.17 -13.57
N SER A 5 25.34 10.15 -14.34
CA SER A 5 24.15 10.97 -14.10
C SER A 5 23.40 10.38 -12.91
N VAL A 6 23.58 11.00 -11.74
CA VAL A 6 22.65 10.90 -10.62
C VAL A 6 21.30 11.40 -11.15
N THR A 7 20.35 10.49 -11.30
CA THR A 7 18.96 10.88 -11.60
C THR A 7 18.31 11.17 -10.26
N ASP A 8 18.08 12.45 -9.99
CA ASP A 8 17.19 12.89 -8.93
C ASP A 8 15.79 12.34 -9.27
N GLY A 9 15.41 11.27 -8.56
CA GLY A 9 14.15 10.56 -8.74
C GLY A 9 12.97 11.41 -8.29
N ALA A 10 12.53 12.31 -9.17
CA ALA A 10 11.27 13.02 -8.99
C ALA A 10 10.12 12.01 -8.99
N ALA A 11 9.33 12.00 -7.91
CA ALA A 11 8.11 11.20 -7.84
C ALA A 11 7.20 11.51 -9.05
N PRO A 12 6.50 10.52 -9.61
CA PRO A 12 5.61 10.73 -10.73
C PRO A 12 4.53 11.77 -10.39
N SER A 13 4.23 12.67 -11.33
CA SER A 13 3.20 13.72 -11.19
C SER A 13 1.76 13.18 -11.28
N ARG A 14 1.60 11.89 -11.60
CA ARG A 14 0.32 11.17 -11.65
C ARG A 14 0.17 10.27 -10.42
N PRO A 15 -1.06 10.00 -9.94
CA PRO A 15 -1.29 9.02 -8.88
C PRO A 15 -0.67 7.68 -9.26
N ALA A 16 -0.14 6.98 -8.25
CA ALA A 16 0.48 5.69 -8.46
C ALA A 16 -0.50 4.67 -9.05
N SER A 17 0.03 3.68 -9.75
CA SER A 17 -0.72 2.59 -10.37
C SER A 17 0.03 1.28 -10.23
N ALA A 18 -0.64 0.15 -10.48
CA ALA A 18 -0.03 -1.18 -10.36
C ALA A 18 1.23 -1.35 -11.24
N GLN A 19 1.32 -0.62 -12.35
CA GLN A 19 2.45 -0.68 -13.28
C GLN A 19 3.72 0.01 -12.75
N ASP A 20 3.59 0.83 -11.69
CA ASP A 20 4.72 1.54 -11.08
C ASP A 20 5.51 0.67 -10.09
N PHE A 21 5.08 -0.59 -9.91
CA PHE A 21 5.63 -1.51 -8.91
C PHE A 21 5.91 -2.89 -9.50
N HIS A 22 7.08 -3.42 -9.19
CA HIS A 22 7.43 -4.82 -9.43
C HIS A 22 7.15 -5.66 -8.17
N ASN A 23 6.17 -6.55 -8.24
CA ASN A 23 5.82 -7.42 -7.11
C ASN A 23 6.88 -8.51 -6.90
N ILE A 24 7.38 -8.63 -5.67
CA ILE A 24 8.45 -9.57 -5.32
C ILE A 24 7.88 -10.81 -4.64
N LYS A 25 7.16 -10.65 -3.51
CA LYS A 25 6.59 -11.78 -2.76
C LYS A 25 5.47 -11.34 -1.82
N VAL A 26 4.65 -12.30 -1.39
CA VAL A 26 3.70 -12.09 -0.29
C VAL A 26 4.48 -12.01 1.04
N LEU A 27 4.17 -11.00 1.86
CA LEU A 27 4.68 -10.82 3.22
C LEU A 27 3.74 -11.41 4.27
N GLY A 28 2.43 -11.36 4.03
CA GLY A 28 1.41 -11.93 4.89
C GLY A 28 0.00 -11.73 4.36
N THR A 29 -0.95 -12.44 4.95
CA THR A 29 -2.38 -12.33 4.64
C THR A 29 -3.12 -12.05 5.95
N GLY A 30 -3.93 -11.00 5.96
CA GLY A 30 -4.76 -10.60 7.08
C GLY A 30 -6.24 -10.57 6.70
N ALA A 31 -7.08 -10.10 7.63
CA ALA A 31 -8.54 -10.05 7.46
C ALA A 31 -8.99 -9.18 6.27
N PHE A 32 -8.23 -8.12 5.94
CA PHE A 32 -8.56 -7.17 4.87
C PHE A 32 -7.89 -7.49 3.53
N GLY A 33 -7.04 -8.52 3.46
CA GLY A 33 -6.35 -8.90 2.23
C GLY A 33 -4.89 -9.25 2.45
N SER A 34 -4.09 -9.15 1.39
CA SER A 34 -2.70 -9.61 1.39
C SER A 34 -1.72 -8.45 1.26
N VAL A 35 -0.62 -8.54 2.01
CA VAL A 35 0.49 -7.59 1.96
C VAL A 35 1.60 -8.19 1.11
N TYR A 36 2.06 -7.41 0.13
CA TYR A 36 3.11 -7.81 -0.80
C TYR A 36 4.34 -6.92 -0.60
N LEU A 37 5.52 -7.53 -0.64
CA LEU A 37 6.76 -6.80 -0.90
C LEU A 37 6.81 -6.49 -2.39
N ALA A 38 7.02 -5.23 -2.73
CA ALA A 38 7.24 -4.78 -4.09
C ALA A 38 8.42 -3.80 -4.15
N GLU A 39 8.94 -3.61 -5.34
CA GLU A 39 9.94 -2.58 -5.64
C GLU A 39 9.31 -1.52 -6.53
N ARG A 40 9.41 -0.26 -6.12
CA ARG A 40 8.93 0.87 -6.91
C ARG A 40 9.92 1.14 -8.03
N ILE A 41 9.43 1.19 -9.27
CA ILE A 41 10.29 1.09 -10.45
C ILE A 41 11.15 2.35 -10.65
N HIS A 42 10.64 3.54 -10.31
CA HIS A 42 11.34 4.79 -10.62
C HIS A 42 12.54 5.08 -9.71
N ASP A 43 12.53 4.61 -8.46
CA ASP A 43 13.58 4.86 -7.47
C ASP A 43 14.22 3.57 -6.93
N GLY A 44 13.71 2.40 -7.28
CA GLY A 44 14.18 1.10 -6.80
C GLY A 44 13.88 0.86 -5.31
N VAL A 45 13.01 1.68 -4.69
CA VAL A 45 12.72 1.57 -3.26
C VAL A 45 11.78 0.39 -2.99
N LYS A 46 12.11 -0.41 -1.98
CA LYS A 46 11.25 -1.50 -1.51
C LYS A 46 10.11 -0.95 -0.67
N VAL A 47 8.90 -1.39 -0.99
CA VAL A 47 7.65 -0.99 -0.35
C VAL A 47 6.83 -2.20 0.04
N ALA A 48 5.95 -2.03 1.02
CA ALA A 48 4.89 -2.99 1.34
C ALA A 48 3.58 -2.48 0.73
N ILE A 49 2.87 -3.32 -0.03
CA ILE A 49 1.59 -2.98 -0.65
C ILE A 49 0.51 -3.88 -0.04
N LYS A 50 -0.39 -3.31 0.77
CA LYS A 50 -1.60 -4.00 1.26
C LYS A 50 -2.66 -3.92 0.17
N ARG A 51 -3.08 -5.07 -0.35
CA ARG A 51 -4.13 -5.17 -1.37
C ARG A 51 -5.42 -5.69 -0.76
N ILE A 52 -6.48 -4.94 -0.99
CA ILE A 52 -7.81 -5.18 -0.44
C ILE A 52 -8.74 -5.43 -1.62
N ASP A 53 -9.24 -6.65 -1.75
CA ASP A 53 -10.18 -7.02 -2.81
C ASP A 53 -11.55 -6.42 -2.51
N MET A 54 -11.83 -5.27 -3.12
CA MET A 54 -13.05 -4.50 -2.87
C MET A 54 -14.29 -5.25 -3.37
N LEU A 55 -14.16 -6.00 -4.46
CA LEU A 55 -15.28 -6.69 -5.08
C LEU A 55 -15.73 -7.87 -4.22
N ASN A 56 -14.81 -8.76 -3.84
CA ASN A 56 -15.15 -9.92 -3.02
C ASN A 56 -15.48 -9.53 -1.58
N ALA A 57 -14.85 -8.50 -1.01
CA ALA A 57 -15.16 -8.04 0.34
C ALA A 57 -16.63 -7.62 0.49
N VAL A 58 -17.22 -7.01 -0.54
CA VAL A 58 -18.58 -6.47 -0.47
C VAL A 58 -19.62 -7.29 -1.21
N ARG A 59 -19.25 -8.21 -2.11
CA ARG A 59 -20.18 -8.87 -3.05
C ARG A 59 -21.48 -9.36 -2.41
N ASN A 60 -21.37 -10.08 -1.31
CA ASN A 60 -22.49 -10.75 -0.64
C ASN A 60 -22.99 -10.01 0.62
N LEU A 61 -22.47 -8.80 0.88
CA LEU A 61 -22.87 -8.04 2.06
C LEU A 61 -24.21 -7.31 1.83
N PRO A 62 -25.08 -7.26 2.85
CA PRO A 62 -26.22 -6.34 2.88
C PRO A 62 -25.77 -4.89 2.71
N ARG A 63 -26.69 -4.03 2.24
CA ARG A 63 -26.37 -2.62 1.92
C ARG A 63 -25.79 -1.85 3.12
N GLU A 64 -26.28 -2.12 4.31
CA GLU A 64 -25.80 -1.52 5.57
C GLU A 64 -24.37 -1.97 5.90
N GLU A 65 -24.08 -3.27 5.82
CA GLU A 65 -22.73 -3.80 6.05
C GLU A 65 -21.73 -3.32 5.01
N LYS A 66 -22.16 -3.13 3.75
CA LYS A 66 -21.34 -2.49 2.70
C LYS A 66 -20.95 -1.08 3.10
N THR A 67 -21.91 -0.27 3.57
CA THR A 67 -21.65 1.09 4.04
C THR A 67 -20.67 1.09 5.20
N MET A 68 -20.89 0.24 6.21
CA MET A 68 -19.98 0.13 7.35
C MET A 68 -18.57 -0.30 6.94
N PHE A 69 -18.44 -1.22 5.98
CA PHE A 69 -17.14 -1.65 5.46
C PHE A 69 -16.39 -0.48 4.80
N MET A 70 -17.08 0.28 3.94
CA MET A 70 -16.48 1.45 3.29
C MET A 70 -16.09 2.53 4.30
N GLU A 71 -16.94 2.83 5.28
CA GLU A 71 -16.63 3.80 6.33
C GLU A 71 -15.39 3.40 7.14
N ARG A 72 -15.21 2.11 7.43
CA ARG A 72 -14.03 1.60 8.14
C ARG A 72 -12.77 1.70 7.29
N LEU A 73 -12.85 1.39 6.00
CA LEU A 73 -11.73 1.55 5.08
C LEU A 73 -11.33 3.02 4.92
N ASP A 74 -12.30 3.91 4.75
CA ASP A 74 -12.06 5.35 4.63
C ASP A 74 -11.43 5.91 5.91
N ALA A 75 -11.89 5.47 7.08
CA ALA A 75 -11.30 5.86 8.36
C ALA A 75 -9.86 5.34 8.52
N GLU A 76 -9.58 4.09 8.13
CA GLU A 76 -8.24 3.51 8.18
C GLU A 76 -7.27 4.28 7.27
N ILE A 77 -7.66 4.50 6.01
CA ILE A 77 -6.82 5.21 5.03
C ILE A 77 -6.66 6.68 5.41
N GLY A 78 -7.72 7.33 5.93
CA GLY A 78 -7.66 8.69 6.44
C GLY A 78 -6.65 8.83 7.57
N LEU A 79 -6.70 7.94 8.57
CA LEU A 79 -5.74 7.93 9.67
C LEU A 79 -4.30 7.74 9.19
N LEU A 80 -4.07 6.82 8.24
CA LEU A 80 -2.75 6.58 7.68
C LEU A 80 -2.20 7.81 6.95
N LYS A 81 -3.05 8.55 6.21
CA LYS A 81 -2.68 9.81 5.56
C LYS A 81 -2.32 10.89 6.57
N ASP A 82 -3.11 11.04 7.64
CA ASP A 82 -2.84 12.01 8.70
C ASP A 82 -1.51 11.72 9.41
N LEU A 83 -1.23 10.44 9.70
CA LEU A 83 0.04 10.01 10.30
C LEU A 83 1.24 10.23 9.36
N ALA A 84 1.04 10.23 8.04
CA ALA A 84 2.09 10.55 7.09
C ALA A 84 2.50 12.03 7.12
N LEU A 85 1.62 12.94 7.56
CA LEU A 85 1.94 14.37 7.71
C LEU A 85 2.84 14.64 8.92
N ALA A 86 2.83 13.77 9.93
CA ALA A 86 3.67 13.85 11.12
C ALA A 86 4.38 12.50 11.37
N PRO A 87 5.40 12.14 10.55
CA PRO A 87 6.02 10.83 10.58
C PRO A 87 6.62 10.51 11.95
N HIS A 88 6.42 9.28 12.41
CA HIS A 88 6.96 8.80 13.67
C HIS A 88 7.74 7.50 13.49
N LYS A 89 8.92 7.40 14.11
CA LYS A 89 9.87 6.27 13.95
C LYS A 89 9.32 4.87 14.24
N ASN A 90 8.20 4.78 14.98
CA ASN A 90 7.59 3.50 15.40
C ASN A 90 6.25 3.23 14.69
N ILE A 91 5.90 4.02 13.67
CA ILE A 91 4.69 3.84 12.87
C ILE A 91 5.14 3.67 11.43
N VAL A 92 4.64 2.63 10.77
CA VAL A 92 4.94 2.38 9.35
C VAL A 92 4.42 3.55 8.53
N LEU A 93 5.30 4.18 7.73
CA LEU A 93 4.92 5.35 6.96
C LEU A 93 4.03 4.97 5.77
N TYR A 94 2.91 5.66 5.63
CA TYR A 94 2.09 5.63 4.42
C TYR A 94 2.75 6.43 3.30
N HIS A 95 2.73 5.90 2.08
CA HIS A 95 3.26 6.58 0.89
C HIS A 95 2.16 7.02 -0.06
N ASP A 96 1.28 6.10 -0.46
CA ASP A 96 0.20 6.38 -1.42
C ASP A 96 -0.90 5.30 -1.37
N SER A 97 -2.03 5.53 -2.03
CA SER A 97 -3.09 4.54 -2.22
C SER A 97 -3.74 4.71 -3.59
N PHE A 98 -3.98 3.61 -4.29
CA PHE A 98 -4.65 3.62 -5.59
C PHE A 98 -5.58 2.42 -5.74
N LEU A 99 -6.64 2.58 -6.54
CA LEU A 99 -7.48 1.48 -6.96
C LEU A 99 -6.90 0.88 -8.24
N ASP A 100 -6.65 -0.43 -8.26
CA ASP A 100 -6.28 -1.15 -9.48
C ASP A 100 -7.55 -1.59 -10.21
N ASP A 101 -7.90 -0.88 -11.27
CA ASP A 101 -9.12 -1.13 -12.06
C ASP A 101 -9.14 -2.55 -12.67
N ALA A 102 -7.98 -3.13 -12.98
CA ALA A 102 -7.90 -4.45 -13.60
C ALA A 102 -8.30 -5.57 -12.63
N THR A 103 -7.97 -5.40 -11.34
CA THR A 103 -8.19 -6.40 -10.29
C THR A 103 -9.32 -6.02 -9.33
N SER A 104 -9.80 -4.77 -9.39
CA SER A 104 -10.69 -4.18 -8.39
C SER A 104 -10.11 -4.22 -6.97
N GLU A 105 -8.78 -4.20 -6.84
CA GLU A 105 -8.08 -4.19 -5.57
C GLU A 105 -7.70 -2.76 -5.17
N LEU A 106 -8.05 -2.35 -3.95
CA LEU A 106 -7.50 -1.15 -3.34
C LEU A 106 -6.10 -1.45 -2.81
N CYS A 107 -5.10 -0.76 -3.35
CA CYS A 107 -3.71 -0.93 -3.02
C CYS A 107 -3.22 0.22 -2.14
N VAL A 108 -2.77 -0.08 -0.92
CA VAL A 108 -2.17 0.88 0.01
C VAL A 108 -0.66 0.65 0.07
N VAL A 109 0.11 1.63 -0.38
CA VAL A 109 1.57 1.61 -0.47
C VAL A 109 2.16 2.19 0.81
N MET A 110 3.03 1.42 1.45
CA MET A 110 3.61 1.71 2.75
C MET A 110 5.11 1.43 2.75
N GLU A 111 5.80 1.98 3.76
CA GLU A 111 7.19 1.67 4.05
C GLU A 111 7.37 0.15 4.30
N TYR A 112 8.40 -0.42 3.69
CA TYR A 112 8.78 -1.79 3.97
C TYR A 112 9.70 -1.89 5.19
N VAL A 113 9.20 -2.49 6.27
CA VAL A 113 10.00 -2.77 7.47
C VAL A 113 10.50 -4.22 7.45
N LYS A 114 11.82 -4.39 7.33
CA LYS A 114 12.46 -5.71 7.40
C LYS A 114 12.57 -6.15 8.87
N VAL A 115 11.65 -6.97 9.33
CA VAL A 115 11.72 -7.56 10.67
C VAL A 115 12.65 -8.77 10.66
N PHE A 116 13.64 -8.79 11.56
CA PHE A 116 14.59 -9.89 11.68
C PHE A 116 14.10 -11.04 12.58
N THR A 117 13.04 -10.90 13.39
CA THR A 117 12.39 -12.01 14.11
C THR A 117 10.98 -11.63 14.64
N TYR A 118 10.02 -12.57 14.51
CA TYR A 118 8.60 -12.60 14.96
C TYR A 118 7.53 -11.94 14.05
N PRO A 119 6.35 -12.59 13.88
CA PRO A 119 5.33 -12.20 12.91
C PRO A 119 4.68 -10.87 13.30
N LEU A 120 4.75 -9.89 12.40
CA LEU A 120 4.08 -8.59 12.55
C LEU A 120 2.56 -8.77 12.56
N ILE A 121 1.95 -8.20 13.60
CA ILE A 121 0.56 -7.76 13.56
C ILE A 121 0.53 -6.54 12.64
N CYS A 122 0.13 -6.72 11.39
CA CYS A 122 -0.43 -5.63 10.60
C CYS A 122 -1.83 -5.35 11.13
N ILE A 123 -2.08 -4.10 11.52
CA ILE A 123 -3.39 -3.61 11.94
C ILE A 123 -4.36 -3.64 10.74
#